data_AF-A0A483CTQ7-F1
#
_entry.id   AF-A0A483CTQ7-F1
#
_cell.length_a   1.000
_cell.length_b   1.000
_cell.length_c   1.000
_cell.angle_alpha   90.00
_cell.angle_beta   90.00
_cell.angle_gamma   90.00
#
_symmetry.space_group_name_H-M   'P 1'
#
loop_
_entity.id
_entity.type
_entity.pdbx_description
1 polymer ?
#
loop_
_entity_poly.entity_id
_entity_poly.type
_entity_poly.pdbx_seq_one_letter_code
_entity_poly.pdbx_strand_id
1 'polypeptide(L)'
;MKLLTRVALITIVVTVALIAGVYAVSQFFLIHNLEEAEYSSMETAGTLVRHTVEEEVETLAVFCRDWSYWDDTYQFIGNGNQLYIDSNLGVETFTNSNLDCILYYDSAGSLVYGVFYDDATGALISPSPADLSVMDSLSINRPLEGNVEGIVTFPDGPMVLAAEPILTSQMEGPVAGTLVMGKNLDDDLIAEISGVTLLPLSIYAPGDDTLFSGLSSGHLPKNGDDVSVILSQDGESISTLSVITDINGATAAVIRVDMPRTLYQDGIASVIPLLLVVILICSGAGLILIWALNRTLISPLTLMNANVQRVRSDCDYSLRLPQEGIEELNTLSQSMNAMLSSIERSSARQAEYEESLRESEEKYRRLFTSANDGIFILREGRFEECNAALLALTGQGQDKMLGSYPSDFSPKVQPDGRNTARACADYYARAYGGESLNYEWQVQRADGTLVDAWVTLNRFDLRDGPRLLGVVRDITAEKSLDHLKAEAFSQIEENLEQFAILNDEIRNPLQVIQATVELNGYATSDLIKTQVRIINDLVDRLDRGYVESEKVRDFLKKHYGIGEQKKIRDS
;
A
#
# COMPACT_ATOMS: atom_id res chain seq x y z
N MET A 1 -14.45 6.04 4.00
CA MET A 1 -13.26 6.22 4.87
C MET A 1 -12.01 6.12 4.01
N LYS A 2 -11.07 7.07 4.15
CA LYS A 2 -9.75 7.01 3.49
C LYS A 2 -9.02 5.74 3.97
N LEU A 3 -8.25 5.08 3.11
CA LEU A 3 -7.49 3.84 3.42
C LEU A 3 -6.70 3.97 4.74
N LEU A 4 -6.09 5.14 4.95
CA LEU A 4 -5.33 5.50 6.15
C LEU A 4 -6.15 5.39 7.44
N THR A 5 -7.43 5.79 7.43
CA THR A 5 -8.31 5.73 8.60
C THR A 5 -8.65 4.28 8.96
N ARG A 6 -8.78 3.39 7.96
CA ARG A 6 -9.05 1.96 8.21
C ARG A 6 -7.81 1.27 8.80
N VAL A 7 -6.64 1.52 8.23
CA VAL A 7 -5.37 0.95 8.71
C VAL A 7 -5.10 1.42 10.15
N ALA A 8 -5.19 2.72 10.41
CA ALA A 8 -4.98 3.27 11.76
C ALA A 8 -5.95 2.65 12.79
N LEU A 9 -7.23 2.47 12.42
CA LEU A 9 -8.23 1.87 13.31
C LEU A 9 -7.91 0.39 13.61
N ILE A 10 -7.51 -0.38 12.60
CA ILE A 10 -7.09 -1.78 12.80
C ILE A 10 -5.85 -1.83 13.72
N THR A 11 -4.85 -0.98 13.50
CA THR A 11 -3.66 -0.92 14.36
C THR A 11 -4.03 -0.60 15.80
N ILE A 12 -4.88 0.41 16.03
CA ILE A 12 -5.36 0.76 17.38
C ILE A 12 -6.08 -0.42 18.03
N VAL A 13 -6.98 -1.10 17.32
CA VAL A 13 -7.72 -2.26 17.86
C VAL A 13 -6.76 -3.39 18.25
N VAL A 14 -5.78 -3.71 17.41
CA VAL A 14 -4.77 -4.75 17.71
C VAL A 14 -3.92 -4.35 18.92
N THR A 15 -3.50 -3.08 19.00
CA THR A 15 -2.73 -2.57 20.15
C THR A 15 -3.54 -2.68 21.45
N VAL A 16 -4.82 -2.28 21.43
CA VAL A 16 -5.70 -2.39 22.60
C VAL A 16 -5.91 -3.86 23.00
N ALA A 17 -6.11 -4.76 22.04
CA ALA A 17 -6.27 -6.19 22.31
C ALA A 17 -5.00 -6.80 22.93
N LEU A 18 -3.82 -6.41 22.46
CA LEU A 18 -2.54 -6.82 23.06
C LEU A 18 -2.39 -6.34 24.50
N ILE A 19 -2.68 -5.06 24.77
CA ILE A 19 -2.62 -4.48 26.12
C ILE A 19 -3.60 -5.21 27.06
N ALA A 20 -4.83 -5.47 26.60
CA ALA A 20 -5.81 -6.23 27.36
C ALA A 20 -5.37 -7.67 27.64
N GLY A 21 -4.72 -8.33 26.67
CA GLY A 21 -4.14 -9.66 26.85
C GLY A 21 -3.02 -9.69 27.89
N VAL A 22 -2.10 -8.73 27.84
CA VAL A 22 -1.03 -8.60 28.84
C VAL A 22 -1.60 -8.32 30.23
N TYR A 23 -2.62 -7.46 30.32
CA TYR A 23 -3.33 -7.21 31.57
C TYR A 23 -3.94 -8.49 32.15
N ALA A 24 -4.66 -9.27 31.33
CA ALA A 24 -5.28 -10.51 31.77
C ALA A 24 -4.25 -11.54 32.25
N VAL A 25 -3.13 -11.71 31.53
CA VAL A 25 -2.05 -12.61 31.92
C VAL A 25 -1.38 -12.13 33.21
N SER A 26 -1.10 -10.83 33.33
CA SER A 26 -0.50 -10.26 34.54
C SER A 26 -1.41 -10.45 35.76
N GLN A 27 -2.72 -10.24 35.62
CA GLN A 27 -3.67 -10.44 36.71
C GLN A 27 -3.78 -11.91 37.10
N PHE A 28 -3.88 -12.82 36.12
CA PHE A 28 -4.09 -14.23 36.40
C PHE A 28 -2.84 -14.91 36.96
N PHE A 29 -1.66 -14.67 36.38
CA PHE A 29 -0.43 -15.37 36.79
C PHE A 29 0.26 -14.71 37.99
N LEU A 30 0.39 -13.37 38.00
CA LEU A 30 1.20 -12.71 39.03
C LEU A 30 0.52 -12.76 40.39
N ILE A 31 -0.78 -12.47 40.45
CA ILE A 31 -1.52 -12.46 41.72
C ILE A 31 -1.62 -13.87 42.29
N HIS A 32 -1.97 -14.85 41.46
CA HIS A 32 -2.09 -16.25 41.90
C HIS A 32 -0.77 -16.81 42.43
N ASN A 33 0.34 -16.57 41.71
CA ASN A 33 1.65 -17.03 42.15
C ASN A 33 2.12 -16.33 43.44
N LEU A 34 1.79 -15.05 43.63
CA LEU A 34 2.13 -14.33 44.87
C LEU A 34 1.34 -14.87 46.06
N GLU A 35 0.04 -15.13 45.88
CA GLU A 35 -0.79 -15.74 46.92
C GLU A 35 -0.23 -17.13 47.30
N GLU A 36 0.03 -18.00 46.32
CA GLU A 36 0.57 -19.34 46.57
C GLU A 36 1.93 -19.29 47.29
N ALA A 37 2.81 -18.36 46.91
CA ALA A 37 4.10 -18.16 47.57
C ALA A 37 3.95 -17.66 49.03
N GLU A 38 3.01 -16.73 49.30
CA GLU A 38 2.71 -16.27 50.66
C GLU A 38 2.17 -17.40 51.53
N TYR A 39 1.22 -18.18 51.01
CA TYR A 39 0.65 -19.33 51.72
C TYR A 39 1.73 -20.36 52.07
N SER A 40 2.58 -20.74 51.11
CA SER A 40 3.69 -21.67 51.34
C SER A 40 4.71 -21.14 52.35
N SER A 41 5.00 -19.84 52.32
CA SER A 41 5.87 -19.20 53.32
C SER A 41 5.26 -19.27 54.73
N MET A 42 3.94 -19.13 54.86
CA MET A 42 3.23 -19.19 56.14
C MET A 42 3.08 -20.61 56.69
N GLU A 43 2.92 -21.62 55.83
CA GLU A 43 3.01 -23.03 56.23
C GLU A 43 4.41 -23.37 56.78
N THR A 44 5.45 -22.88 56.09
CA THR A 44 6.84 -23.05 56.52
C THR A 44 7.09 -22.36 57.86
N ALA A 45 6.60 -21.13 58.04
CA ALA A 45 6.72 -20.40 59.30
C ALA A 45 6.02 -21.13 60.47
N GLY A 46 4.81 -21.64 60.24
CA GLY A 46 4.08 -22.39 61.27
C GLY A 46 4.78 -23.69 61.64
N THR A 47 5.33 -24.40 60.65
CA THR A 47 6.11 -25.64 60.87
C THR A 47 7.41 -25.35 61.62
N LEU A 48 8.09 -24.25 61.29
CA LEU A 48 9.31 -23.81 61.98
C LEU A 48 9.04 -23.55 63.47
N VAL A 49 7.98 -22.81 63.80
CA VAL A 49 7.59 -22.54 65.19
C VAL A 49 7.37 -23.83 65.97
N ARG A 50 6.62 -24.78 65.39
CA ARG A 50 6.37 -26.09 66.01
C ARG A 50 7.67 -26.85 66.28
N HIS A 51 8.56 -26.89 65.28
CA HIS A 51 9.86 -27.54 65.41
C HIS A 51 10.74 -26.86 66.48
N THR A 52 10.73 -25.53 66.59
CA THR A 52 11.51 -24.83 67.61
C THR A 52 11.01 -25.14 69.02
N VAL A 53 9.69 -25.30 69.22
CA VAL A 53 9.14 -25.75 70.51
C VAL A 53 9.54 -27.21 70.79
N GLU A 54 9.50 -28.09 69.79
CA GLU A 54 9.98 -29.48 69.92
C GLU A 54 11.47 -29.56 70.28
N GLU A 55 12.30 -28.68 69.71
CA GLU A 55 13.72 -28.57 70.01
C GLU A 55 13.97 -28.07 71.44
N GLU A 56 13.11 -27.21 71.97
CA GLU A 56 13.20 -26.76 73.38
C GLU A 56 12.91 -27.92 74.36
N VAL A 57 11.98 -28.81 74.02
CA VAL A 57 11.74 -30.06 74.77
C VAL A 57 12.99 -30.91 74.82
N GLU A 58 13.62 -31.17 73.66
CA GLU A 58 14.83 -31.98 73.57
C GLU A 58 15.99 -31.33 74.32
N THR A 59 16.13 -30.01 74.23
CA THR A 59 17.16 -29.23 74.93
C THR A 59 17.00 -29.34 76.45
N LEU A 60 15.78 -29.19 76.96
CA LEU A 60 15.50 -29.37 78.38
C LEU A 60 15.77 -30.80 78.83
N ALA A 61 15.41 -31.80 78.02
CA ALA A 61 15.65 -33.20 78.35
C ALA A 61 17.13 -33.55 78.44
N VAL A 62 17.95 -33.07 77.50
CA VAL A 62 19.41 -33.22 77.56
C VAL A 62 19.96 -32.58 78.83
N PHE A 63 19.52 -31.36 79.17
CA PHE A 63 19.94 -30.68 80.38
C PHE A 63 19.53 -31.44 81.66
N CYS A 64 18.30 -31.95 81.71
CA CYS A 64 17.79 -32.76 82.82
C CYS A 64 18.59 -34.06 82.99
N ARG A 65 18.93 -34.73 81.88
CA ARG A 65 19.71 -35.96 81.86
C ARG A 65 21.14 -35.76 82.35
N ASP A 66 21.77 -34.65 81.98
CA ASP A 66 23.12 -34.32 82.43
C ASP A 66 23.16 -34.20 83.96
N TRP A 67 22.12 -33.64 84.59
CA TRP A 67 22.01 -33.53 86.05
C TRP A 67 21.61 -34.85 86.73
N SER A 68 20.77 -35.67 86.07
CA SER A 68 20.26 -36.92 86.66
C SER A 68 21.35 -37.98 86.81
N TYR A 69 22.42 -37.91 86.02
CA TYR A 69 23.53 -38.86 86.06
C TYR A 69 24.74 -38.41 86.90
N TRP A 70 24.64 -37.32 87.66
CA TRP A 70 25.72 -36.98 88.60
C TRP A 70 25.72 -37.92 89.80
N ASP A 71 26.91 -38.40 90.20
CA ASP A 71 27.06 -39.22 91.40
C ASP A 71 26.58 -38.48 92.66
N ASP A 72 26.73 -37.15 92.69
CA ASP A 72 26.22 -36.29 93.76
C ASP A 72 24.68 -36.25 93.80
N THR A 73 24.02 -36.20 92.64
CA THR A 73 22.56 -36.30 92.52
C THR A 73 22.07 -37.66 93.00
N TYR A 74 22.75 -38.73 92.59
CA TYR A 74 22.44 -40.09 93.03
C TYR A 74 22.57 -40.26 94.56
N GLN A 75 23.61 -39.68 95.17
CA GLN A 75 23.77 -39.69 96.63
C GLN A 75 22.73 -38.83 97.34
N PHE A 76 22.39 -37.67 96.78
CA PHE A 76 21.41 -36.74 97.34
C PHE A 76 20.04 -37.41 97.56
N ILE A 77 19.56 -38.22 96.62
CA ILE A 77 18.29 -38.95 96.76
C ILE A 77 18.28 -39.87 97.98
N GLY A 78 19.41 -40.50 98.31
CA GLY A 78 19.49 -41.44 99.44
C GLY A 78 19.62 -40.79 100.82
N ASN A 79 20.14 -39.55 100.89
CA ASN A 79 20.52 -38.92 102.17
C ASN A 79 19.91 -37.53 102.42
N GLY A 80 19.26 -36.91 101.42
CA GLY A 80 18.67 -35.58 101.53
C GLY A 80 19.68 -34.49 101.88
N ASN A 81 20.92 -34.60 101.40
CA ASN A 81 22.03 -33.71 101.78
C ASN A 81 21.74 -32.23 101.53
N GLN A 82 21.64 -31.44 102.60
CA GLN A 82 21.40 -29.99 102.55
C GLN A 82 22.47 -29.24 101.74
N LEU A 83 23.73 -29.70 101.76
CA LEU A 83 24.83 -29.04 101.05
C LEU A 83 24.65 -29.11 99.52
N TYR A 84 23.98 -30.14 99.01
CA TYR A 84 23.60 -30.24 97.60
C TYR A 84 22.53 -29.20 97.24
N ILE A 85 21.51 -29.03 98.10
CA ILE A 85 20.45 -28.03 97.92
C ILE A 85 21.05 -26.63 97.89
N ASP A 86 21.87 -26.29 98.90
CA ASP A 86 22.46 -24.95 99.03
C ASP A 86 23.43 -24.61 97.88
N SER A 87 24.06 -25.62 97.25
CA SER A 87 25.05 -25.42 96.18
C SER A 87 24.46 -25.46 94.78
N ASN A 88 23.37 -26.21 94.55
CA ASN A 88 22.85 -26.48 93.20
C ASN A 88 21.38 -26.08 92.98
N LEU A 89 20.58 -25.94 94.04
CA LEU A 89 19.12 -25.72 93.94
C LEU A 89 18.69 -24.33 94.44
N GLY A 90 19.61 -23.36 94.38
CA GLY A 90 19.32 -21.96 94.67
C GLY A 90 18.61 -21.25 93.50
N VAL A 91 18.10 -20.04 93.77
CA VAL A 91 17.39 -19.21 92.78
C VAL A 91 18.22 -18.98 91.50
N GLU A 92 19.54 -18.84 91.64
CA GLU A 92 20.45 -18.62 90.51
C GLU A 92 20.38 -19.73 89.46
N THR A 93 20.11 -20.98 89.86
CA THR A 93 19.95 -22.11 88.92
C THR A 93 18.74 -21.91 88.03
N PHE A 94 17.61 -21.51 88.61
CA PHE A 94 16.36 -21.27 87.88
C PHE A 94 16.53 -20.10 86.91
N THR A 95 17.11 -18.99 87.37
CA THR A 95 17.31 -17.81 86.51
C THR A 95 18.37 -18.01 85.42
N ASN A 96 19.45 -18.75 85.69
CA ASN A 96 20.55 -18.92 84.72
C ASN A 96 20.25 -20.01 83.68
N SER A 97 19.48 -21.03 84.06
CA SER A 97 19.08 -22.14 83.18
C SER A 97 17.68 -21.97 82.59
N ASN A 98 17.01 -20.87 82.93
CA ASN A 98 15.63 -20.55 82.52
C ASN A 98 14.66 -21.68 82.87
N LEU A 99 14.67 -22.13 84.14
CA LEU A 99 13.82 -23.22 84.64
C LEU A 99 12.72 -22.69 85.54
N ASP A 100 11.54 -23.30 85.45
CA ASP A 100 10.37 -22.98 86.26
C ASP A 100 10.11 -24.02 87.34
N CYS A 101 10.57 -25.26 87.18
CA CYS A 101 10.49 -26.23 88.26
C CYS A 101 11.62 -27.27 88.24
N ILE A 102 11.96 -27.75 89.43
CA ILE A 102 12.84 -28.90 89.63
C ILE A 102 12.25 -29.77 90.74
N LEU A 103 12.04 -31.05 90.45
CA LEU A 103 11.54 -32.05 91.40
C LEU A 103 12.41 -33.31 91.39
N TYR A 104 12.61 -33.87 92.57
CA TYR A 104 13.36 -35.08 92.83
C TYR A 104 12.46 -36.07 93.57
N TYR A 105 12.20 -37.21 92.94
CA TYR A 105 11.49 -38.33 93.54
C TYR A 105 12.47 -39.44 93.89
N ASP A 106 12.26 -40.13 95.01
CA ASP A 106 13.01 -41.35 95.34
C ASP A 106 12.43 -42.60 94.64
N SER A 107 13.13 -43.72 94.79
CA SER A 107 12.68 -45.01 94.23
C SER A 107 11.36 -45.55 94.79
N ALA A 108 10.89 -45.03 95.93
CA ALA A 108 9.57 -45.34 96.50
C ALA A 108 8.47 -44.40 95.98
N GLY A 109 8.85 -43.37 95.22
CA GLY A 109 7.98 -42.35 94.67
C GLY A 109 7.63 -41.21 95.61
N SER A 110 8.39 -41.05 96.69
CA SER A 110 8.25 -39.91 97.60
C SER A 110 9.02 -38.71 97.08
N LEU A 111 8.44 -37.52 97.19
CA LEU A 111 9.11 -36.27 96.83
C LEU A 111 10.23 -35.96 97.86
N VAL A 112 11.48 -36.06 97.44
CA VAL A 112 12.67 -35.75 98.26
C VAL A 112 12.90 -34.25 98.31
N TYR A 113 12.75 -33.57 97.17
CA TYR A 113 12.81 -32.12 97.03
C TYR A 113 11.97 -31.71 95.83
N GLY A 114 11.25 -30.59 95.90
CA GLY A 114 10.49 -30.07 94.78
C GLY A 114 10.14 -28.62 94.99
N VAL A 115 10.45 -27.78 94.00
CA VAL A 115 10.12 -26.36 94.01
C VAL A 115 9.76 -25.90 92.61
N PHE A 116 8.91 -24.89 92.56
CA PHE A 116 8.60 -24.09 91.39
C PHE A 116 9.19 -22.70 91.59
N TYR A 117 9.66 -22.06 90.53
CA TYR A 117 10.12 -20.69 90.53
C TYR A 117 8.96 -19.79 90.09
N ASP A 118 8.67 -18.76 90.88
CA ASP A 118 7.68 -17.75 90.55
C ASP A 118 8.40 -16.47 90.11
N ASP A 119 8.41 -16.22 88.80
CA ASP A 119 9.02 -15.06 88.17
C ASP A 119 8.50 -13.72 88.71
N ALA A 120 7.23 -13.66 89.12
CA ALA A 120 6.62 -12.43 89.61
C ALA A 120 7.16 -12.02 90.99
N THR A 121 7.48 -13.01 91.83
CA THR A 121 7.98 -12.77 93.20
C THR A 121 9.48 -13.02 93.35
N GLY A 122 10.11 -13.69 92.38
CA GLY A 122 11.49 -14.16 92.43
C GLY A 122 11.72 -15.22 93.52
N ALA A 123 10.67 -15.91 93.95
CA ALA A 123 10.71 -16.86 95.06
C ALA A 123 10.57 -18.30 94.59
N LEU A 124 11.16 -19.22 95.35
CA LEU A 124 10.93 -20.66 95.20
C LEU A 124 9.73 -21.06 96.05
N ILE A 125 8.70 -21.58 95.40
CA ILE A 125 7.45 -22.03 96.01
C ILE A 125 7.36 -23.55 96.00
N SER A 126 6.70 -24.13 96.99
CA SER A 126 6.45 -25.58 97.02
C SER A 126 5.34 -25.97 96.01
N PRO A 127 5.44 -27.15 95.38
CA PRO A 127 4.42 -27.63 94.45
C PRO A 127 3.04 -27.69 95.11
N SER A 128 2.02 -27.24 94.39
CA SER A 128 0.64 -27.38 94.84
C SER A 128 0.17 -28.83 94.74
N PRO A 129 -0.91 -29.22 95.44
CA PRO A 129 -1.51 -30.55 95.27
C PRO A 129 -1.98 -30.84 93.83
N ALA A 130 -2.30 -29.80 93.06
CA ALA A 130 -2.71 -29.95 91.67
C ALA A 130 -1.50 -30.27 90.78
N ASP A 131 -0.35 -29.63 91.00
CA ASP A 131 0.89 -29.90 90.28
C ASP A 131 1.34 -31.34 90.50
N LEU A 132 1.32 -31.80 91.76
CA LEU A 132 1.66 -33.19 92.10
C LEU A 132 0.70 -34.19 91.45
N SER A 133 -0.60 -33.86 91.35
CA SER A 133 -1.57 -34.72 90.67
C SER A 133 -1.28 -34.85 89.17
N VAL A 134 -0.77 -33.82 88.52
CA VAL A 134 -0.33 -33.89 87.12
C VAL A 134 0.87 -34.83 87.02
N MET A 135 1.89 -34.66 87.86
CA MET A 135 3.06 -35.55 87.89
C MET A 135 2.69 -37.02 88.13
N ASP A 136 1.76 -37.29 89.05
CA ASP A 136 1.26 -38.63 89.33
C ASP A 136 0.57 -39.25 88.11
N SER A 137 -0.19 -38.45 87.35
CA SER A 137 -0.88 -38.92 86.14
C SER A 137 0.08 -39.36 85.04
N LEU A 138 1.25 -38.71 84.97
CA LEU A 138 2.34 -39.06 84.04
C LEU A 138 3.18 -40.23 84.52
N SER A 139 2.94 -40.72 85.74
CA SER A 139 3.69 -41.82 86.34
C SER A 139 5.20 -41.55 86.42
N ILE A 140 5.60 -40.28 86.52
CA ILE A 140 7.00 -39.86 86.66
C ILE A 140 7.47 -39.83 88.12
N ASN A 141 6.54 -39.94 89.06
CA ASN A 141 6.76 -40.07 90.49
C ASN A 141 7.28 -41.48 90.90
N ARG A 142 7.76 -42.31 89.98
CA ARG A 142 8.29 -43.65 90.26
C ARG A 142 9.53 -43.90 89.38
N PRO A 143 10.41 -44.87 89.72
CA PRO A 143 11.55 -45.22 88.88
C PRO A 143 11.15 -45.42 87.42
N LEU A 144 11.72 -44.59 86.55
CA LEU A 144 11.48 -44.67 85.11
C LEU A 144 12.39 -45.72 84.47
N GLU A 145 11.86 -46.50 83.52
CA GLU A 145 12.67 -47.39 82.66
C GLU A 145 13.28 -46.66 81.45
N GLY A 146 12.85 -45.41 81.20
CA GLY A 146 13.32 -44.51 80.14
C GLY A 146 13.10 -43.05 80.55
N ASN A 147 13.00 -42.14 79.59
CA ASN A 147 12.68 -40.74 79.83
C ASN A 147 11.19 -40.44 79.52
N VAL A 148 10.67 -39.40 80.15
CA VAL A 148 9.38 -38.79 79.77
C VAL A 148 9.67 -37.34 79.46
N GLU A 149 9.50 -36.94 78.20
CA GLU A 149 9.71 -35.57 77.74
C GLU A 149 8.55 -35.15 76.84
N GLY A 150 8.25 -33.86 76.85
CA GLY A 150 7.20 -33.28 76.02
C GLY A 150 6.50 -32.14 76.69
N ILE A 151 5.34 -31.79 76.14
CA ILE A 151 4.53 -30.68 76.65
C ILE A 151 3.42 -31.24 77.50
N VAL A 152 3.22 -30.65 78.67
CA VAL A 152 2.27 -31.11 79.68
C VAL A 152 1.39 -29.95 80.10
N THR A 153 0.08 -30.15 80.13
CA THR A 153 -0.87 -29.12 80.55
C THR A 153 -1.02 -29.12 82.07
N PHE A 154 -0.49 -28.08 82.73
CA PHE A 154 -0.69 -27.80 84.16
C PHE A 154 -1.90 -26.88 84.37
N PRO A 155 -2.39 -26.74 85.63
CA PRO A 155 -3.50 -25.83 85.94
C PRO A 155 -3.22 -24.37 85.57
N ASP A 156 -1.97 -23.95 85.70
CA ASP A 156 -1.54 -22.57 85.46
C ASP A 156 -1.10 -22.33 84.00
N GLY A 157 -0.94 -23.39 83.19
CA GLY A 157 -0.58 -23.30 81.79
C GLY A 157 0.13 -24.54 81.25
N PRO A 158 0.41 -24.60 79.94
CA PRO A 158 1.25 -25.64 79.37
C PRO A 158 2.72 -25.45 79.79
N MET A 159 3.42 -26.56 79.99
CA MET A 159 4.81 -26.59 80.43
C MET A 159 5.60 -27.59 79.56
N VAL A 160 6.76 -27.18 79.10
CA VAL A 160 7.80 -28.08 78.56
C VAL A 160 8.39 -28.85 79.74
N LEU A 161 8.28 -30.17 79.74
CA LEU A 161 8.66 -31.02 80.87
C LEU A 161 9.64 -32.10 80.39
N ALA A 162 10.67 -32.36 81.21
CA ALA A 162 11.55 -33.49 81.07
C ALA A 162 11.69 -34.24 82.40
N ALA A 163 11.59 -35.56 82.36
CA ALA A 163 11.79 -36.44 83.49
C ALA A 163 12.75 -37.57 83.11
N GLU A 164 13.83 -37.69 83.88
CA GLU A 164 14.95 -38.60 83.62
C GLU A 164 15.23 -39.46 84.87
N PRO A 165 15.56 -40.76 84.70
CA PRO A 165 15.94 -41.61 85.81
C PRO A 165 17.27 -41.14 86.41
N ILE A 166 17.38 -41.21 87.72
CA ILE A 166 18.60 -40.86 88.45
C ILE A 166 19.49 -42.10 88.56
N LEU A 167 20.67 -42.03 87.94
CA LEU A 167 21.68 -43.08 87.90
C LEU A 167 23.06 -42.51 88.26
N THR A 168 24.04 -43.38 88.43
CA THR A 168 25.45 -42.95 88.61
C THR A 168 26.02 -42.39 87.30
N SER A 169 27.17 -41.72 87.38
CA SER A 169 27.86 -41.14 86.20
C SER A 169 28.31 -42.16 85.16
N GLN A 170 28.40 -43.43 85.54
CA GLN A 170 28.65 -44.56 84.63
C GLN A 170 27.37 -45.17 84.06
N MET A 171 26.19 -44.62 84.39
CA MET A 171 24.86 -45.16 84.09
C MET A 171 24.69 -46.60 84.64
N GLU A 172 25.31 -46.87 85.79
CA GLU A 172 25.26 -48.17 86.48
C GLU A 172 24.45 -48.08 87.78
N GLY A 173 23.91 -49.23 88.21
CA GLY A 173 23.17 -49.37 89.46
C GLY A 173 21.64 -49.34 89.29
N PRO A 174 20.88 -49.56 90.37
CA PRO A 174 19.44 -49.40 90.34
C PRO A 174 19.08 -47.92 90.17
N VAL A 175 17.98 -47.64 89.48
CA VAL A 175 17.42 -46.28 89.38
C VAL A 175 17.11 -45.78 90.80
N ALA A 176 17.82 -44.76 91.26
CA ALA A 176 17.67 -44.22 92.62
C ALA A 176 16.36 -43.44 92.79
N GLY A 177 15.85 -42.89 91.70
CA GLY A 177 14.73 -41.96 91.69
C GLY A 177 14.52 -41.35 90.31
N THR A 178 13.73 -40.28 90.26
CA THR A 178 13.44 -39.54 89.03
C THR A 178 13.70 -38.05 89.26
N LEU A 179 14.45 -37.43 88.35
CA LEU A 179 14.62 -35.98 88.29
C LEU A 179 13.65 -35.44 87.25
N VAL A 180 12.90 -34.40 87.62
CA VAL A 180 11.97 -33.70 86.75
C VAL A 180 12.40 -32.24 86.67
N MET A 181 12.51 -31.70 85.47
CA MET A 181 12.68 -30.28 85.22
C MET A 181 11.58 -29.78 84.29
N GLY A 182 11.15 -28.54 84.48
CA GLY A 182 10.10 -27.94 83.66
C GLY A 182 10.37 -26.48 83.35
N LYS A 183 9.87 -26.05 82.19
CA LYS A 183 9.82 -24.66 81.72
C LYS A 183 8.41 -24.31 81.27
N ASN A 184 7.86 -23.20 81.72
CA ASN A 184 6.54 -22.73 81.32
C ASN A 184 6.55 -22.40 79.82
N LEU A 185 5.52 -22.87 79.11
CA LEU A 185 5.27 -22.47 77.73
C LEU A 185 4.30 -21.28 77.77
N ASP A 186 4.86 -20.11 78.08
CA ASP A 186 4.14 -18.86 78.29
C ASP A 186 4.66 -17.73 77.37
N ASP A 187 4.23 -16.49 77.63
CA ASP A 187 4.63 -15.34 76.82
C ASP A 187 6.15 -15.08 76.84
N ASP A 188 6.86 -15.45 77.90
CA ASP A 188 8.31 -15.19 78.04
C ASP A 188 9.11 -16.19 77.21
N LEU A 189 8.79 -17.49 77.26
CA LEU A 189 9.41 -18.48 76.38
C LEU A 189 9.08 -18.19 74.90
N ILE A 190 7.85 -17.76 74.62
CA ILE A 190 7.43 -17.40 73.26
C ILE A 190 8.15 -16.15 72.76
N ALA A 191 8.47 -15.19 73.64
CA ALA A 191 9.30 -14.04 73.32
C ALA A 191 10.75 -14.46 73.00
N GLU A 192 11.32 -15.44 73.72
CA GLU A 192 12.63 -16.02 73.42
C GLU A 192 12.64 -16.69 72.03
N ILE A 193 11.65 -17.55 71.74
CA ILE A 193 11.49 -18.21 70.44
C ILE A 193 11.25 -17.18 69.33
N SER A 194 10.49 -16.11 69.61
CA SER A 194 10.29 -14.99 68.68
C SER A 194 11.62 -14.28 68.36
N GLY A 195 12.49 -14.11 69.37
CA GLY A 195 13.83 -13.53 69.19
C GLY A 195 14.75 -14.38 68.31
N VAL A 196 14.67 -15.71 68.43
CA VAL A 196 15.46 -16.66 67.62
C VAL A 196 14.92 -16.78 66.19
N THR A 197 13.60 -16.91 66.05
CA THR A 197 12.95 -17.13 64.75
C THR A 197 12.74 -15.82 63.96
N LEU A 198 12.83 -14.66 64.63
CA LEU A 198 12.47 -13.34 64.11
C LEU A 198 11.01 -13.25 63.60
N LEU A 199 10.15 -14.15 64.10
CA LEU A 199 8.72 -14.16 63.79
C LEU A 199 7.94 -13.46 64.91
N PRO A 200 6.91 -12.67 64.60
CA PRO A 200 6.01 -12.12 65.61
C PRO A 200 5.07 -13.21 66.12
N LEU A 201 5.42 -13.79 67.27
CA LEU A 201 4.68 -14.90 67.87
C LEU A 201 3.73 -14.43 68.96
N SER A 202 2.62 -15.12 69.11
CA SER A 202 1.71 -14.98 70.24
C SER A 202 1.12 -16.33 70.59
N ILE A 203 1.02 -16.64 71.88
CA ILE A 203 0.49 -17.90 72.37
C ILE A 203 -0.93 -17.71 72.90
N TYR A 204 -1.77 -18.72 72.68
CA TYR A 204 -3.16 -18.72 73.10
C TYR A 204 -3.51 -20.05 73.76
N ALA A 205 -4.34 -19.97 74.79
CA ALA A 205 -4.91 -21.14 75.43
C ALA A 205 -5.90 -21.85 74.48
N PRO A 206 -6.08 -23.18 74.62
CA PRO A 206 -7.09 -23.91 73.88
C PRO A 206 -8.49 -23.35 74.16
N GLY A 207 -9.15 -22.81 73.13
CA GLY A 207 -10.49 -22.23 73.25
C GLY A 207 -10.54 -20.76 73.66
N ASP A 208 -9.41 -20.04 73.61
CA ASP A 208 -9.39 -18.58 73.77
C ASP A 208 -10.23 -17.90 72.66
N ASP A 209 -11.24 -17.11 73.05
CA ASP A 209 -12.14 -16.39 72.14
C ASP A 209 -11.39 -15.35 71.27
N THR A 210 -10.22 -14.90 71.69
CA THR A 210 -9.40 -13.90 71.00
C THR A 210 -8.48 -14.50 69.93
N LEU A 211 -8.26 -15.82 69.93
CA LEU A 211 -7.38 -16.51 68.98
C LEU A 211 -7.69 -16.17 67.51
N PHE A 212 -8.98 -16.11 67.18
CA PHE A 212 -9.47 -15.81 65.83
C PHE A 212 -9.84 -14.35 65.61
N SER A 213 -9.55 -13.47 66.57
CA SER A 213 -9.82 -12.05 66.45
C SER A 213 -9.07 -11.47 65.25
N GLY A 214 -9.81 -10.77 64.38
CA GLY A 214 -9.27 -10.20 63.14
C GLY A 214 -9.07 -11.18 61.99
N LEU A 215 -9.35 -12.48 62.15
CA LEU A 215 -9.19 -13.49 61.09
C LEU A 215 -10.47 -13.74 60.28
N SER A 216 -10.30 -14.13 59.03
CA SER A 216 -11.39 -14.38 58.06
C SER A 216 -12.15 -15.68 58.35
N SER A 217 -11.53 -16.64 59.04
CA SER A 217 -12.15 -17.89 59.48
C SER A 217 -11.70 -18.26 60.90
N GLY A 218 -12.60 -18.91 61.63
CA GLY A 218 -12.40 -19.29 63.03
C GLY A 218 -12.30 -20.79 63.22
N HIS A 219 -11.34 -21.44 62.56
CA HIS A 219 -11.13 -22.89 62.72
C HIS A 219 -9.67 -23.22 62.96
N LEU A 220 -9.44 -24.10 63.95
CA LEU A 220 -8.17 -24.79 64.10
C LEU A 220 -7.89 -25.68 62.87
N PRO A 221 -6.63 -26.08 62.66
CA PRO A 221 -6.28 -27.11 61.68
C PRO A 221 -7.20 -28.34 61.80
N LYS A 222 -7.60 -28.92 60.67
CA LYS A 222 -8.46 -30.12 60.67
C LYS A 222 -7.60 -31.37 60.90
N ASN A 223 -8.17 -32.40 61.53
CA ASN A 223 -7.53 -33.67 61.87
C ASN A 223 -6.47 -34.14 60.84
N GLY A 224 -5.20 -34.01 61.22
CA GLY A 224 -4.03 -34.45 60.45
C GLY A 224 -3.07 -33.33 60.03
N ASP A 225 -3.54 -32.08 59.99
CA ASP A 225 -2.69 -30.91 59.74
C ASP A 225 -2.34 -30.23 61.07
N ASP A 226 -1.06 -29.94 61.30
CA ASP A 226 -0.58 -29.27 62.52
C ASP A 226 -0.58 -27.74 62.41
N VAL A 227 -0.80 -27.23 61.19
CA VAL A 227 -0.72 -25.80 60.85
C VAL A 227 -1.93 -25.39 60.01
N SER A 228 -2.46 -24.19 60.23
CA SER A 228 -3.48 -23.59 59.36
C SER A 228 -3.14 -22.15 59.01
N VAL A 229 -3.21 -21.82 57.73
CA VAL A 229 -2.98 -20.47 57.22
C VAL A 229 -4.33 -19.78 56.97
N ILE A 230 -4.52 -18.63 57.60
CA ILE A 230 -5.78 -17.88 57.58
C ILE A 230 -5.49 -16.42 57.26
N LEU A 231 -6.29 -15.82 56.38
CA LEU A 231 -6.20 -14.41 56.07
C LEU A 231 -6.87 -13.57 57.17
N SER A 232 -6.42 -12.33 57.33
CA SER A 232 -7.16 -11.33 58.10
C SER A 232 -8.50 -10.95 57.43
N GLN A 233 -9.43 -10.38 58.19
CA GLN A 233 -10.71 -9.90 57.68
C GLN A 233 -10.58 -8.72 56.71
N ASP A 234 -9.59 -7.85 56.93
CA ASP A 234 -9.25 -6.75 56.02
C ASP A 234 -8.40 -7.23 54.83
N GLY A 235 -7.80 -8.41 54.93
CA GLY A 235 -6.94 -9.00 53.90
C GLY A 235 -5.55 -8.37 53.82
N GLU A 236 -5.15 -7.56 54.80
CA GLU A 236 -3.86 -6.87 54.84
C GLU A 236 -2.76 -7.69 55.51
N SER A 237 -3.13 -8.62 56.40
CA SER A 237 -2.22 -9.59 57.01
C SER A 237 -2.63 -11.03 56.71
N ILE A 238 -1.67 -11.93 56.82
CA ILE A 238 -1.83 -13.38 56.74
C ILE A 238 -1.26 -13.98 58.01
N SER A 239 -1.99 -14.92 58.59
CA SER A 239 -1.65 -15.52 59.86
C SER A 239 -1.52 -17.02 59.71
N THR A 240 -0.58 -17.61 60.44
CA THR A 240 -0.48 -19.06 60.55
C THR A 240 -0.68 -19.47 62.00
N LEU A 241 -1.49 -20.50 62.20
CA LEU A 241 -1.81 -21.07 63.50
C LEU A 241 -1.13 -22.43 63.60
N SER A 242 -0.20 -22.57 64.52
CA SER A 242 0.48 -23.81 64.85
C SER A 242 -0.12 -24.41 66.10
N VAL A 243 -0.64 -25.63 66.01
CA VAL A 243 -1.20 -26.35 67.14
C VAL A 243 -0.08 -27.08 67.87
N ILE A 244 0.02 -26.84 69.17
CA ILE A 244 0.96 -27.52 70.05
C ILE A 244 0.18 -28.56 70.86
N THR A 245 0.59 -29.82 70.76
CA THR A 245 -0.06 -30.94 71.45
C THR A 245 0.71 -31.34 72.70
N ASP A 246 -0.02 -31.71 73.75
CA ASP A 246 0.57 -32.34 74.94
C ASP A 246 0.95 -33.80 74.65
N ILE A 247 1.67 -34.41 75.60
CA ILE A 247 2.08 -35.82 75.54
C ILE A 247 0.92 -36.83 75.49
N ASN A 248 -0.31 -36.40 75.79
CA ASN A 248 -1.52 -37.22 75.67
C ASN A 248 -2.23 -37.03 74.32
N GLY A 249 -1.72 -36.15 73.46
CA GLY A 249 -2.28 -35.81 72.15
C GLY A 249 -3.41 -34.78 72.20
N ALA A 250 -3.66 -34.13 73.33
CA ALA A 250 -4.61 -33.02 73.44
C ALA A 250 -3.94 -31.68 73.06
N THR A 251 -4.72 -30.70 72.60
CA THR A 251 -4.20 -29.35 72.34
C THR A 251 -3.75 -28.70 73.65
N ALA A 252 -2.46 -28.43 73.78
CA ALA A 252 -1.86 -27.73 74.91
C ALA A 252 -1.88 -26.21 74.73
N ALA A 253 -1.50 -25.75 73.53
CA ALA A 253 -1.48 -24.34 73.16
C ALA A 253 -1.66 -24.16 71.66
N VAL A 254 -1.98 -22.94 71.24
CA VAL A 254 -1.96 -22.53 69.83
C VAL A 254 -1.04 -21.33 69.70
N ILE A 255 -0.01 -21.46 68.87
CA ILE A 255 0.91 -20.36 68.58
C ILE A 255 0.49 -19.73 67.25
N ARG A 256 0.23 -18.43 67.27
CA ARG A 256 -0.14 -17.63 66.11
C ARG A 256 1.06 -16.80 65.66
N VAL A 257 1.30 -16.80 64.36
CA VAL A 257 2.23 -15.90 63.69
C VAL A 257 1.42 -14.94 62.84
N ASP A 258 1.62 -13.63 63.00
CA ASP A 258 0.92 -12.60 62.23
C ASP A 258 1.87 -11.83 61.32
N MET A 259 1.74 -12.02 60.00
CA MET A 259 2.62 -11.37 59.02
C MET A 259 1.84 -10.39 58.13
N PRO A 260 2.37 -9.18 57.88
CA PRO A 260 1.77 -8.28 56.90
C PRO A 260 1.97 -8.83 55.48
N ARG A 261 0.97 -8.66 54.60
CA ARG A 261 1.03 -9.10 53.19
C ARG A 261 1.74 -8.08 52.30
N THR A 262 2.94 -7.67 52.72
CA THR A 262 3.73 -6.67 51.99
C THR A 262 4.10 -7.15 50.59
N LEU A 263 4.41 -8.44 50.43
CA LEU A 263 4.73 -9.04 49.14
C LEU A 263 3.55 -8.95 48.15
N TYR A 264 2.34 -9.27 48.59
CA TYR A 264 1.13 -9.11 47.79
C TYR A 264 0.83 -7.64 47.47
N GLN A 265 0.91 -6.75 48.46
CA GLN A 265 0.64 -5.32 48.29
C GLN A 265 1.63 -4.67 47.32
N ASP A 266 2.93 -4.92 47.49
CA ASP A 266 3.99 -4.45 46.60
C ASP A 266 3.87 -5.07 45.20
N GLY A 267 3.46 -6.34 45.13
CA GLY A 267 3.18 -7.05 43.88
C GLY A 267 2.08 -6.37 43.08
N ILE A 268 0.94 -6.07 43.70
CA ILE A 268 -0.18 -5.34 43.07
C ILE A 268 0.24 -3.91 42.70
N ALA A 269 0.95 -3.21 43.59
CA ALA A 269 1.43 -1.86 43.33
C ALA A 269 2.39 -1.81 42.12
N SER A 270 3.14 -2.89 41.88
CA SER A 270 4.05 -3.03 40.74
C SER A 270 3.35 -3.29 39.40
N VAL A 271 2.08 -3.75 39.41
CA VAL A 271 1.32 -4.03 38.17
C VAL A 271 1.02 -2.75 37.39
N ILE A 272 0.64 -1.66 38.05
CA ILE A 272 0.27 -0.41 37.36
C ILE A 272 1.46 0.21 36.59
N PRO A 273 2.65 0.40 37.20
CA PRO A 273 3.83 0.88 36.48
C PRO A 273 4.22 -0.03 35.30
N LEU A 274 4.16 -1.35 35.48
CA LEU A 274 4.43 -2.32 34.41
C LEU A 274 3.48 -2.12 33.22
N LEU A 275 2.18 -1.98 33.49
CA LEU A 275 1.18 -1.73 32.45
C LEU A 275 1.42 -0.40 31.73
N LEU A 276 1.81 0.66 32.43
CA LEU A 276 2.14 1.94 31.81
C LEU A 276 3.33 1.82 30.85
N VAL A 277 4.36 1.06 31.21
CA VAL A 277 5.50 0.78 30.32
C VAL A 277 5.06 -0.03 29.10
N VAL A 278 4.24 -1.06 29.28
CA VAL A 278 3.69 -1.85 28.16
C VAL A 278 2.85 -0.98 27.23
N ILE A 279 1.98 -0.13 27.78
CA ILE A 279 1.17 0.82 27.00
C ILE A 279 2.06 1.77 26.20
N LEU A 280 3.13 2.31 26.81
CA LEU A 280 4.07 3.20 26.14
C LEU A 280 4.78 2.49 24.97
N ILE A 281 5.26 1.26 25.19
CA ILE A 281 5.93 0.45 24.17
C ILE A 281 4.97 0.11 23.03
N CYS A 282 3.77 -0.40 23.36
CA CYS A 282 2.77 -0.78 22.37
C CYS A 282 2.27 0.43 21.56
N SER A 283 2.10 1.59 22.20
CA SER A 283 1.73 2.84 21.52
C SER A 283 2.84 3.33 20.60
N GLY A 284 4.10 3.33 21.09
CA GLY A 284 5.27 3.70 20.28
C GLY A 284 5.43 2.79 19.06
N ALA A 285 5.35 1.47 19.24
CA ALA A 285 5.39 0.50 18.16
C ALA A 285 4.24 0.71 17.16
N GLY A 286 3.02 0.98 17.65
CA GLY A 286 1.86 1.29 16.80
C GLY A 286 2.07 2.55 15.95
N LEU A 287 2.62 3.63 16.54
CA LEU A 287 2.94 4.86 15.81
C LEU A 287 4.02 4.64 14.75
N ILE A 288 5.09 3.90 15.09
CA ILE A 288 6.16 3.55 14.14
C ILE A 288 5.59 2.72 12.98
N LEU A 289 4.71 1.75 13.26
CA LEU A 289 4.06 0.94 12.24
C LEU A 289 3.17 1.77 11.31
N ILE A 290 2.35 2.68 11.87
CA ILE A 290 1.51 3.59 11.08
C ILE A 290 2.38 4.49 10.20
N TRP A 291 3.46 5.05 10.75
CA TRP A 291 4.40 5.88 10.01
C TRP A 291 5.06 5.09 8.86
N ALA A 292 5.53 3.87 9.14
CA ALA A 292 6.16 3.00 8.16
C ALA A 292 5.17 2.65 7.03
N LEU A 293 3.98 2.15 7.36
CA LEU A 293 2.92 1.83 6.38
C LEU A 293 2.53 3.05 5.54
N ASN A 294 2.42 4.22 6.17
CA ASN A 294 2.08 5.44 5.46
C ASN A 294 3.16 5.81 4.43
N ARG A 295 4.43 5.68 4.81
CA ARG A 295 5.57 6.01 3.97
C ARG A 295 5.81 4.98 2.85
N THR A 296 5.69 3.67 3.13
CA THR A 296 6.09 2.61 2.19
C THR A 296 4.96 2.14 1.27
N LEU A 297 3.71 2.22 1.72
CA LEU A 297 2.54 1.69 0.98
C LEU A 297 1.50 2.77 0.67
N ILE A 298 0.99 3.47 1.69
CA ILE A 298 -0.21 4.31 1.52
C ILE A 298 0.09 5.55 0.67
N SER A 299 1.13 6.32 1.00
CA SER A 299 1.47 7.54 0.25
C SER A 299 1.80 7.24 -1.22
N PRO A 300 2.67 6.27 -1.56
CA PRO A 300 2.90 5.87 -2.95
C PRO A 300 1.62 5.47 -3.69
N LEU A 301 0.76 4.64 -3.09
CA LEU A 301 -0.51 4.25 -3.69
C LEU A 301 -1.45 5.43 -3.95
N THR A 302 -1.51 6.40 -3.01
CA THR A 302 -2.33 7.60 -3.20
C THR A 302 -1.82 8.48 -4.34
N LEU A 303 -0.50 8.62 -4.47
CA LEU A 303 0.14 9.37 -5.54
C LEU A 303 -0.07 8.69 -6.90
N MET A 304 0.11 7.36 -6.98
CA MET A 304 -0.17 6.58 -8.19
C MET A 304 -1.63 6.75 -8.61
N ASN A 305 -2.58 6.58 -7.68
CA ASN A 305 -4.00 6.74 -7.98
C ASN A 305 -4.35 8.16 -8.49
N ALA A 306 -3.75 9.21 -7.91
CA ALA A 306 -3.95 10.58 -8.36
C ALA A 306 -3.40 10.80 -9.79
N ASN A 307 -2.21 10.27 -10.09
CA ASN A 307 -1.61 10.37 -11.42
C ASN A 307 -2.42 9.61 -12.47
N VAL A 308 -2.94 8.41 -12.15
CA VAL A 308 -3.82 7.66 -13.06
C VAL A 308 -5.12 8.42 -13.33
N GLN A 309 -5.71 9.06 -12.31
CA GLN A 309 -6.88 9.90 -12.51
C GLN A 309 -6.60 11.10 -13.42
N ARG A 310 -5.43 11.73 -13.30
CA ARG A 310 -5.01 12.83 -14.19
C ARG A 310 -4.81 12.38 -15.64
N VAL A 311 -4.14 11.25 -15.87
CA VAL A 311 -4.01 10.68 -17.23
C VAL A 311 -5.39 10.47 -17.87
N ARG A 312 -6.37 10.03 -17.08
CA ARG A 312 -7.74 9.82 -17.57
C ARG A 312 -8.49 11.12 -17.83
N SER A 313 -8.36 12.15 -16.98
CA SER A 313 -9.11 13.40 -17.13
C SER A 313 -8.54 14.29 -18.24
N ASP A 314 -7.21 14.35 -18.32
CA ASP A 314 -6.51 15.35 -19.13
C ASP A 314 -6.08 14.75 -20.48
N CYS A 315 -6.26 13.43 -20.68
CA CYS A 315 -5.75 12.67 -21.82
C CYS A 315 -4.23 12.86 -22.05
N ASP A 316 -3.50 13.26 -21.02
CA ASP A 316 -2.06 13.43 -21.06
C ASP A 316 -1.37 12.10 -20.77
N TYR A 317 -1.07 11.36 -21.85
CA TYR A 317 -0.36 10.09 -21.78
C TYR A 317 1.16 10.24 -21.62
N SER A 318 1.70 11.47 -21.60
CA SER A 318 3.13 11.73 -21.38
C SER A 318 3.51 11.62 -19.90
N LEU A 319 2.52 11.73 -19.01
CA LEU A 319 2.71 11.64 -17.57
C LEU A 319 3.30 10.26 -17.19
N ARG A 320 4.19 10.22 -16.21
CA ARG A 320 4.82 9.00 -15.73
C ARG A 320 4.58 8.82 -14.23
N LEU A 321 4.27 7.58 -13.85
CA LEU A 321 4.10 7.19 -12.47
C LEU A 321 5.47 7.09 -11.79
N PRO A 322 5.61 7.63 -10.57
CA PRO A 322 6.85 7.58 -9.81
C PRO A 322 7.17 6.13 -9.42
N GLN A 323 8.46 5.81 -9.40
CA GLN A 323 8.99 4.52 -8.93
C GLN A 323 9.51 4.69 -7.51
N GLU A 324 8.61 5.10 -6.61
CA GLU A 324 8.89 5.23 -5.19
C GLU A 324 8.04 4.21 -4.43
N GLY A 325 8.66 3.52 -3.46
CA GLY A 325 8.00 2.53 -2.63
C GLY A 325 8.68 1.17 -2.69
N ILE A 326 7.95 0.14 -2.27
CA ILE A 326 8.41 -1.25 -2.29
C ILE A 326 8.54 -1.79 -3.73
N GLU A 327 9.29 -2.86 -3.89
CA GLU A 327 9.63 -3.47 -5.18
C GLU A 327 8.40 -3.81 -6.02
N GLU A 328 7.33 -4.31 -5.39
CA GLU A 328 6.07 -4.65 -6.04
C GLU A 328 5.35 -3.43 -6.62
N LEU A 329 5.36 -2.30 -5.89
CA LEU A 329 4.79 -1.04 -6.38
C LEU A 329 5.61 -0.46 -7.53
N ASN A 330 6.95 -0.56 -7.44
CA ASN A 330 7.83 -0.11 -8.51
C ASN A 330 7.62 -0.92 -9.79
N THR A 331 7.46 -2.24 -9.67
CA THR A 331 7.16 -3.13 -10.80
C THR A 331 5.82 -2.78 -11.46
N LEU A 332 4.80 -2.47 -10.66
CA LEU A 332 3.51 -2.00 -11.16
C LEU A 332 3.63 -0.65 -11.86
N SER A 333 4.31 0.33 -11.26
CA SER A 333 4.61 1.63 -11.89
C SER A 333 5.32 1.48 -13.23
N GLN A 334 6.30 0.57 -13.33
CA GLN A 334 7.02 0.30 -14.58
C GLN A 334 6.09 -0.25 -15.67
N SER A 335 5.24 -1.22 -15.33
CA SER A 335 4.29 -1.82 -16.26
C SER A 335 3.25 -0.80 -16.75
N MET A 336 2.74 0.04 -15.85
CA MET A 336 1.83 1.13 -16.21
C MET A 336 2.50 2.18 -17.09
N ASN A 337 3.75 2.58 -16.82
CA ASN A 337 4.51 3.50 -17.65
C ASN A 337 4.76 2.95 -19.07
N ALA A 338 5.00 1.64 -19.21
CA ALA A 338 5.12 0.98 -20.51
C ALA A 338 3.80 1.01 -21.30
N MET A 339 2.66 0.81 -20.61
CA MET A 339 1.33 0.96 -21.20
C MET A 339 1.07 2.40 -21.66
N LEU A 340 1.35 3.42 -20.83
CA LEU A 340 1.20 4.83 -21.19
C LEU A 340 2.05 5.20 -22.42
N SER A 341 3.29 4.73 -22.46
CA SER A 341 4.18 4.92 -23.62
C SER A 341 3.66 4.26 -24.90
N SER A 342 2.85 3.21 -24.78
CA SER A 342 2.23 2.52 -25.93
C SER A 342 0.99 3.27 -26.42
N ILE A 343 0.20 3.82 -25.49
CA ILE A 343 -0.97 4.65 -25.80
C ILE A 343 -0.52 5.96 -26.45
N GLU A 344 0.49 6.63 -25.92
CA GLU A 344 1.08 7.86 -26.47
C GLU A 344 1.52 7.66 -27.93
N ARG A 345 2.27 6.57 -28.20
CA ARG A 345 2.68 6.19 -29.56
C ARG A 345 1.50 5.92 -30.49
N SER A 346 0.46 5.25 -30.00
CA SER A 346 -0.75 4.98 -30.79
C SER A 346 -1.51 6.27 -31.12
N SER A 347 -1.63 7.18 -30.16
CA SER A 347 -2.32 8.47 -30.33
C SER A 347 -1.58 9.37 -31.31
N ALA A 348 -0.24 9.46 -31.20
CA ALA A 348 0.58 10.24 -32.13
C ALA A 348 0.46 9.73 -33.57
N ARG A 349 0.53 8.40 -33.76
CA ARG A 349 0.36 7.77 -35.08
C ARG A 349 -1.02 8.04 -35.67
N GLN A 350 -2.06 8.07 -34.85
CA GLN A 350 -3.41 8.37 -35.32
C GLN A 350 -3.55 9.83 -35.77
N ALA A 351 -2.97 10.77 -35.02
CA ALA A 351 -2.95 12.19 -35.40
C ALA A 351 -2.20 12.41 -36.72
N GLU A 352 -1.03 11.80 -36.90
CA GLU A 352 -0.26 11.85 -38.16
C GLU A 352 -1.06 11.30 -39.35
N TYR A 353 -1.81 10.21 -39.14
CA TYR A 353 -2.63 9.61 -40.18
C TYR A 353 -3.81 10.52 -40.58
N GLU A 354 -4.49 11.12 -39.62
CA GLU A 354 -5.58 12.06 -39.86
C GLU A 354 -5.09 13.34 -40.58
N GLU A 355 -3.94 13.86 -40.19
CA GLU A 355 -3.33 15.01 -40.85
C GLU A 355 -2.92 14.70 -42.30
N SER A 356 -2.23 13.58 -42.53
CA SER A 356 -1.85 13.13 -43.87
C SER A 356 -3.07 12.91 -44.78
N LEU A 357 -4.14 12.35 -44.22
CA LEU A 357 -5.40 12.18 -44.94
C LEU A 357 -6.00 13.54 -45.34
N ARG A 358 -6.09 14.48 -44.38
CA ARG A 358 -6.60 15.83 -44.62
C ARG A 358 -5.79 16.58 -45.68
N GLU A 359 -4.45 16.53 -45.61
CA GLU A 359 -3.58 17.16 -46.62
C GLU A 359 -3.80 16.57 -48.02
N SER A 360 -3.97 15.25 -48.11
CA SER A 360 -4.25 14.57 -49.38
C SER A 360 -5.61 14.98 -49.97
N GLU A 361 -6.66 15.05 -49.14
CA GLU A 361 -8.00 15.49 -49.55
C GLU A 361 -8.01 16.96 -50.00
N GLU A 362 -7.36 17.85 -49.26
CA GLU A 362 -7.23 19.26 -49.63
C GLU A 362 -6.47 19.42 -50.96
N LYS A 363 -5.40 18.65 -51.15
CA LYS A 363 -4.63 18.65 -52.40
C LYS A 363 -5.47 18.19 -53.58
N TYR A 364 -6.22 17.09 -53.44
CA TYR A 364 -7.13 16.61 -54.47
C TYR A 364 -8.19 17.67 -54.83
N ARG A 365 -8.87 18.23 -53.81
CA ARG A 365 -9.93 19.23 -54.01
C ARG A 365 -9.41 20.49 -54.72
N ARG A 366 -8.20 20.95 -54.37
CA ARG A 366 -7.57 22.10 -55.03
C ARG A 366 -7.26 21.81 -56.50
N LEU A 367 -6.60 20.68 -56.80
CA LEU A 367 -6.26 20.30 -58.17
C LEU A 367 -7.49 20.12 -59.05
N PHE A 368 -8.55 19.49 -58.53
CA PHE A 368 -9.80 19.27 -59.26
C PHE A 368 -10.50 20.60 -59.57
N THR A 369 -10.57 21.51 -58.60
CA THR A 369 -11.30 22.80 -58.74
C THR A 369 -10.54 23.84 -59.56
N SER A 370 -9.20 23.88 -59.48
CA SER A 370 -8.38 24.92 -60.14
C SER A 370 -8.01 24.61 -61.59
N ALA A 371 -8.40 23.45 -62.13
CA ALA A 371 -8.14 23.13 -63.53
C ALA A 371 -8.94 24.07 -64.46
N ASN A 372 -8.28 24.60 -65.49
CA ASN A 372 -8.93 25.47 -66.49
C ASN A 372 -9.82 24.69 -67.46
N ASP A 373 -9.48 23.42 -67.71
CA ASP A 373 -10.28 22.50 -68.50
C ASP A 373 -11.39 21.90 -67.63
N GLY A 374 -12.55 21.63 -68.25
CA GLY A 374 -13.66 20.97 -67.57
C GLY A 374 -13.32 19.52 -67.27
N ILE A 375 -13.23 19.14 -66.00
CA ILE A 375 -12.96 17.76 -65.57
C ILE A 375 -14.25 17.16 -65.03
N PHE A 376 -14.55 15.92 -65.42
CA PHE A 376 -15.68 15.18 -64.91
C PHE A 376 -15.40 13.70 -64.73
N ILE A 377 -16.17 13.07 -63.84
CA ILE A 377 -16.17 11.63 -63.62
C ILE A 377 -17.55 11.10 -63.99
N LEU A 378 -17.61 10.01 -64.77
CA LEU A 378 -18.83 9.31 -65.11
C LEU A 378 -18.93 7.95 -64.41
N ARG A 379 -20.11 7.68 -63.86
CA ARG A 379 -20.56 6.35 -63.44
C ARG A 379 -21.72 5.91 -64.33
N GLU A 380 -21.56 4.78 -65.01
CA GLU A 380 -22.59 4.24 -65.92
C GLU A 380 -23.08 5.28 -66.95
N GLY A 381 -22.15 6.09 -67.45
CA GLY A 381 -22.41 7.17 -68.43
C GLY A 381 -23.02 8.46 -67.86
N ARG A 382 -23.27 8.55 -66.55
CA ARG A 382 -23.83 9.73 -65.88
C ARG A 382 -22.77 10.48 -65.09
N PHE A 383 -22.87 11.80 -65.00
CA PHE A 383 -21.96 12.61 -64.18
C PHE A 383 -22.05 12.23 -62.70
N GLU A 384 -20.96 11.69 -62.15
CA GLU A 384 -20.78 11.43 -60.72
C GLU A 384 -20.11 12.64 -60.04
N GLU A 385 -19.12 13.24 -60.72
CA GLU A 385 -18.47 14.48 -60.28
C GLU A 385 -18.13 15.38 -61.47
N CYS A 386 -18.05 16.68 -61.24
CA CYS A 386 -17.58 17.67 -62.21
C CYS A 386 -16.94 18.87 -61.51
N ASN A 387 -15.94 19.49 -62.14
CA ASN A 387 -15.27 20.66 -61.60
C ASN A 387 -15.95 21.98 -62.02
N ALA A 388 -15.53 23.08 -61.37
CA ALA A 388 -16.06 24.41 -61.64
C ALA A 388 -15.86 24.87 -63.09
N ALA A 389 -14.77 24.47 -63.75
CA ALA A 389 -14.51 24.82 -65.14
C ALA A 389 -15.52 24.20 -66.11
N LEU A 390 -15.98 22.96 -65.88
CA LEU A 390 -17.00 22.35 -66.72
C LEU A 390 -18.36 23.04 -66.56
N LEU A 391 -18.70 23.43 -65.34
CA LEU A 391 -19.91 24.21 -65.05
C LEU A 391 -19.84 25.58 -65.76
N ALA A 392 -18.69 26.25 -65.72
CA ALA A 392 -18.47 27.50 -66.42
C ALA A 392 -18.55 27.34 -67.95
N LEU A 393 -17.97 26.28 -68.50
CA LEU A 393 -17.97 26.00 -69.94
C LEU A 393 -19.38 25.74 -70.48
N THR A 394 -20.21 25.00 -69.74
CA THR A 394 -21.58 24.64 -70.11
C THR A 394 -22.62 25.69 -69.70
N GLY A 395 -22.30 26.57 -68.74
CA GLY A 395 -23.26 27.49 -68.13
C GLY A 395 -24.35 26.80 -67.29
N GLN A 396 -24.16 25.52 -66.94
CA GLN A 396 -25.13 24.74 -66.17
C GLN A 396 -24.81 24.75 -64.68
N GLY A 397 -25.84 24.65 -63.85
CA GLY A 397 -25.68 24.45 -62.41
C GLY A 397 -25.31 23.00 -62.09
N GLN A 398 -24.51 22.80 -61.03
CA GLN A 398 -24.04 21.48 -60.60
C GLN A 398 -25.21 20.50 -60.36
N ASP A 399 -26.30 20.96 -59.74
CA ASP A 399 -27.48 20.13 -59.44
C ASP A 399 -28.17 19.57 -60.69
N LYS A 400 -28.06 20.26 -61.83
CA LYS A 400 -28.60 19.78 -63.11
C LYS A 400 -27.61 18.89 -63.86
N MET A 401 -26.32 19.05 -63.62
CA MET A 401 -25.27 18.30 -64.29
C MET A 401 -25.09 16.92 -63.68
N LEU A 402 -25.04 16.82 -62.34
CA LEU A 402 -24.88 15.54 -61.64
C LEU A 402 -26.05 14.59 -61.93
N GLY A 403 -25.74 13.33 -62.24
CA GLY A 403 -26.71 12.30 -62.60
C GLY A 403 -27.24 12.36 -64.04
N SER A 404 -26.99 13.44 -64.78
CA SER A 404 -27.39 13.62 -66.18
C SER A 404 -26.38 13.00 -67.15
N TYR A 405 -26.74 12.86 -68.44
CA TYR A 405 -25.84 12.36 -69.47
C TYR A 405 -25.14 13.52 -70.19
N PRO A 406 -23.85 13.39 -70.57
CA PRO A 406 -23.17 14.39 -71.41
C PRO A 406 -23.91 14.73 -72.72
N SER A 407 -24.68 13.79 -73.28
CA SER A 407 -25.51 14.00 -74.47
C SER A 407 -26.62 15.04 -74.27
N ASP A 408 -27.06 15.26 -73.03
CA ASP A 408 -28.13 16.22 -72.70
C ASP A 408 -27.65 17.68 -72.85
N PHE A 409 -26.33 17.88 -72.85
CA PHE A 409 -25.66 19.18 -72.97
C PHE A 409 -24.94 19.31 -74.32
N SER A 410 -25.47 18.69 -75.36
CA SER A 410 -24.87 18.62 -76.70
C SER A 410 -25.95 18.81 -77.78
N PRO A 411 -25.62 19.33 -78.97
CA PRO A 411 -26.57 19.45 -80.08
C PRO A 411 -27.03 18.07 -80.58
N LYS A 412 -28.02 18.01 -81.49
CA LYS A 412 -28.53 16.72 -82.02
C LYS A 412 -27.52 15.98 -82.91
N VAL A 413 -26.62 16.71 -83.56
CA VAL A 413 -25.63 16.22 -84.51
C VAL A 413 -24.28 16.86 -84.17
N GLN A 414 -23.22 16.06 -84.20
CA GLN A 414 -21.85 16.48 -83.90
C GLN A 414 -21.09 16.92 -85.16
N PRO A 415 -19.93 17.58 -85.04
CA PRO A 415 -19.14 18.06 -86.20
C PRO A 415 -18.80 16.97 -87.24
N ASP A 416 -18.70 15.72 -86.81
CA ASP A 416 -18.43 14.56 -87.67
C ASP A 416 -19.69 14.02 -88.41
N GLY A 417 -20.84 14.67 -88.24
CA GLY A 417 -22.12 14.31 -88.85
C GLY A 417 -22.88 13.19 -88.12
N ARG A 418 -22.35 12.61 -87.03
CA ARG A 418 -23.05 11.56 -86.27
C ARG A 418 -24.10 12.15 -85.33
N ASN A 419 -25.15 11.37 -85.06
CA ASN A 419 -26.11 11.69 -84.00
C ASN A 419 -25.44 11.55 -82.62
N THR A 420 -25.60 12.56 -81.78
CA THR A 420 -24.94 12.67 -80.46
C THR A 420 -25.15 11.46 -79.57
N ALA A 421 -26.38 10.93 -79.45
CA ALA A 421 -26.65 9.79 -78.59
C ALA A 421 -25.91 8.52 -79.05
N ARG A 422 -25.81 8.30 -80.36
CA ARG A 422 -25.04 7.19 -80.94
C ARG A 422 -23.54 7.37 -80.76
N ALA A 423 -23.03 8.59 -80.94
CA ALA A 423 -21.63 8.89 -80.76
C ALA A 423 -21.20 8.73 -79.28
N CYS A 424 -21.99 9.22 -78.32
CA CYS A 424 -21.73 9.00 -76.89
C CYS A 424 -21.70 7.50 -76.54
N ALA A 425 -22.67 6.72 -77.03
CA ALA A 425 -22.71 5.28 -76.76
C ALA A 425 -21.47 4.54 -77.29
N ASP A 426 -21.01 4.87 -78.50
CA ASP A 426 -19.77 4.34 -79.09
C ASP A 426 -18.55 4.70 -78.23
N TYR A 427 -18.41 5.99 -77.87
CA TYR A 427 -17.30 6.45 -77.03
C TYR A 427 -17.32 5.80 -75.64
N TYR A 428 -18.48 5.62 -75.01
CA TYR A 428 -18.55 4.94 -73.71
C TYR A 428 -18.21 3.46 -73.81
N ALA A 429 -18.71 2.75 -74.83
CA ALA A 429 -18.41 1.33 -75.03
C ALA A 429 -16.90 1.11 -75.20
N ARG A 430 -16.25 1.96 -76.01
CA ARG A 430 -14.80 1.92 -76.25
C ARG A 430 -13.98 2.33 -75.02
N ALA A 431 -14.38 3.40 -74.34
CA ALA A 431 -13.69 3.88 -73.15
C ALA A 431 -13.78 2.88 -71.99
N TYR A 432 -14.97 2.30 -71.73
CA TYR A 432 -15.12 1.22 -70.76
C TYR A 432 -14.38 -0.05 -71.17
N GLY A 433 -14.20 -0.28 -72.47
CA GLY A 433 -13.33 -1.30 -73.05
C GLY A 433 -11.83 -1.07 -72.83
N GLY A 434 -11.44 0.07 -72.25
CA GLY A 434 -10.05 0.42 -71.91
C GLY A 434 -9.34 1.29 -72.95
N GLU A 435 -10.03 1.74 -73.99
CA GLU A 435 -9.45 2.64 -75.01
C GLU A 435 -9.36 4.09 -74.48
N SER A 436 -8.21 4.74 -74.68
CA SER A 436 -8.04 6.17 -74.43
C SER A 436 -8.54 6.95 -75.64
N LEU A 437 -9.60 7.74 -75.45
CA LEU A 437 -10.29 8.40 -76.55
C LEU A 437 -10.03 9.91 -76.51
N ASN A 438 -9.75 10.47 -77.69
CA ASN A 438 -9.66 11.91 -77.92
C ASN A 438 -10.50 12.26 -79.14
N TYR A 439 -11.41 13.22 -79.02
CA TYR A 439 -12.31 13.58 -80.10
C TYR A 439 -12.78 15.02 -79.98
N GLU A 440 -13.10 15.61 -81.14
CA GLU A 440 -13.84 16.87 -81.19
C GLU A 440 -15.30 16.63 -80.85
N TRP A 441 -15.86 17.57 -80.11
CA TRP A 441 -17.24 17.53 -79.65
C TRP A 441 -17.81 18.94 -79.62
N GLN A 442 -19.09 19.09 -79.91
CA GLN A 442 -19.81 20.32 -79.66
C GLN A 442 -20.62 20.20 -78.40
N VAL A 443 -20.37 21.13 -77.48
CA VAL A 443 -21.11 21.28 -76.24
C VAL A 443 -22.12 22.40 -76.43
N GLN A 444 -23.35 22.19 -75.97
CA GLN A 444 -24.40 23.20 -75.97
C GLN A 444 -24.49 23.86 -74.59
N ARG A 445 -24.30 25.19 -74.56
CA ARG A 445 -24.46 25.99 -73.35
C ARG A 445 -25.92 26.15 -72.95
N ALA A 446 -26.15 26.55 -71.70
CA ALA A 446 -27.49 26.83 -71.18
C ALA A 446 -28.27 27.90 -71.97
N ASP A 447 -27.57 28.85 -72.61
CA ASP A 447 -28.14 29.89 -73.47
C ASP A 447 -28.40 29.41 -74.92
N GLY A 448 -28.08 28.14 -75.23
CA GLY A 448 -28.25 27.53 -76.54
C GLY A 448 -27.06 27.68 -77.49
N THR A 449 -26.02 28.45 -77.12
CA THR A 449 -24.81 28.62 -77.94
C THR A 449 -24.00 27.33 -78.00
N LEU A 450 -23.28 27.12 -79.10
CA LEU A 450 -22.42 25.95 -79.30
C LEU A 450 -20.96 26.34 -79.05
N VAL A 451 -20.28 25.49 -78.29
CA VAL A 451 -18.84 25.58 -77.99
C VAL A 451 -18.17 24.39 -78.64
N ASP A 452 -17.15 24.65 -79.45
CA ASP A 452 -16.29 23.59 -79.95
C ASP A 452 -15.35 23.16 -78.84
N ALA A 453 -15.36 21.87 -78.53
CA ALA A 453 -14.61 21.29 -77.44
C ALA A 453 -13.75 20.11 -77.91
N TRP A 454 -12.57 19.98 -77.32
CA TRP A 454 -11.75 18.79 -77.40
C TRP A 454 -11.97 17.95 -76.14
N VAL A 455 -12.41 16.71 -76.31
CA VAL A 455 -12.73 15.81 -75.19
C VAL A 455 -11.74 14.66 -75.14
N THR A 456 -11.12 14.47 -73.99
CA THR A 456 -10.35 13.27 -73.65
C THR A 456 -11.17 12.43 -72.68
N LEU A 457 -11.28 11.12 -72.91
CA LEU A 457 -12.05 10.20 -72.07
C LEU A 457 -11.25 8.93 -71.78
N ASN A 458 -11.05 8.63 -70.49
CA ASN A 458 -10.27 7.48 -70.02
C ASN A 458 -11.00 6.71 -68.93
N ARG A 459 -10.80 5.39 -68.85
CA ARG A 459 -11.30 4.56 -67.75
C ARG A 459 -10.33 4.55 -66.57
N PHE A 460 -10.88 4.53 -65.36
CA PHE A 460 -10.18 4.15 -64.12
C PHE A 460 -11.09 3.30 -63.23
N ASP A 461 -10.52 2.47 -62.37
CA ASP A 461 -11.27 1.52 -61.54
C ASP A 461 -11.25 1.93 -60.05
N LEU A 462 -12.42 1.93 -59.41
CA LEU A 462 -12.60 2.11 -57.97
C LEU A 462 -13.12 0.81 -57.33
N ARG A 463 -13.07 0.71 -55.99
CA ARG A 463 -13.53 -0.49 -55.25
C ARG A 463 -14.98 -0.90 -55.56
N ASP A 464 -15.83 0.07 -55.91
CA ASP A 464 -17.24 -0.12 -56.23
C ASP A 464 -17.53 -0.04 -57.76
N GLY A 465 -16.51 -0.22 -58.61
CA GLY A 465 -16.64 -0.45 -60.05
C GLY A 465 -15.88 0.55 -60.95
N PRO A 466 -16.00 0.39 -62.29
CA PRO A 466 -15.29 1.23 -63.26
C PRO A 466 -15.94 2.60 -63.41
N ARG A 467 -15.13 3.65 -63.59
CA ARG A 467 -15.55 5.04 -63.86
C ARG A 467 -14.80 5.58 -65.09
N LEU A 468 -15.33 6.63 -65.70
CA LEU A 468 -14.65 7.33 -66.78
C LEU A 468 -14.25 8.74 -66.32
N LEU A 469 -12.98 9.10 -66.47
CA LEU A 469 -12.49 10.46 -66.30
C LEU A 469 -12.49 11.16 -67.65
N GLY A 470 -13.27 12.23 -67.75
CA GLY A 470 -13.34 13.08 -68.91
C GLY A 470 -12.71 14.45 -68.66
N VAL A 471 -12.01 14.96 -69.68
CA VAL A 471 -11.48 16.33 -69.71
C VAL A 471 -12.01 17.01 -70.97
N VAL A 472 -12.62 18.19 -70.82
CA VAL A 472 -13.21 19.01 -71.88
C VAL A 472 -12.46 20.33 -71.97
N ARG A 473 -11.84 20.59 -73.11
CA ARG A 473 -11.16 21.85 -73.40
C ARG A 473 -11.94 22.63 -74.45
N ASP A 474 -12.19 23.91 -74.21
CA ASP A 474 -12.77 24.82 -75.20
C ASP A 474 -11.72 25.16 -76.28
N ILE A 475 -12.03 24.87 -77.54
CA ILE A 475 -11.17 25.14 -78.72
C ILE A 475 -11.82 26.14 -79.68
N THR A 476 -12.91 26.82 -79.26
CA THR A 476 -13.67 27.75 -80.11
C THR A 476 -12.80 28.93 -80.57
N ALA A 477 -12.00 29.49 -79.65
CA ALA A 477 -11.10 30.60 -79.95
C ALA A 477 -10.00 30.18 -80.94
N GLU A 478 -9.42 28.99 -80.75
CA GLU A 478 -8.38 28.44 -81.62
C GLU A 478 -8.92 28.22 -83.04
N LYS A 479 -10.09 27.59 -83.18
CA LYS A 479 -10.75 27.42 -84.48
C LYS A 479 -11.10 28.74 -85.16
N SER A 480 -11.60 29.72 -84.39
CA SER A 480 -11.93 31.04 -84.96
C SER A 480 -10.69 31.79 -85.45
N LEU A 481 -9.56 31.69 -84.72
CA LEU A 481 -8.29 32.31 -85.11
C LEU A 481 -7.70 31.65 -86.36
N ASP A 482 -7.78 30.33 -86.47
CA ASP A 482 -7.31 29.62 -87.66
C ASP A 482 -8.14 29.95 -88.90
N HIS A 483 -9.46 30.11 -88.73
CA HIS A 483 -10.33 30.58 -89.82
C HIS A 483 -10.01 32.02 -90.23
N LEU A 484 -9.84 32.93 -89.26
CA LEU A 484 -9.55 34.35 -89.53
C LEU A 484 -8.18 34.54 -90.20
N LYS A 485 -7.18 33.74 -89.80
CA LYS A 485 -5.87 33.70 -90.47
C LYS A 485 -6.02 33.26 -91.92
N ALA A 486 -6.75 32.18 -92.19
CA ALA A 486 -6.96 31.69 -93.55
C ALA A 486 -7.61 32.74 -94.46
N GLU A 487 -8.57 33.51 -93.95
CA GLU A 487 -9.26 34.57 -94.70
C GLU A 487 -8.35 35.78 -94.98
N ALA A 488 -7.60 36.25 -93.98
CA ALA A 488 -6.63 37.34 -94.15
C ALA A 488 -5.52 36.99 -95.15
N PHE A 489 -5.06 35.74 -95.18
CA PHE A 489 -4.09 35.27 -96.17
C PHE A 489 -4.65 35.34 -97.61
N SER A 490 -5.90 34.96 -97.81
CA SER A 490 -6.53 35.00 -99.15
C SER A 490 -6.64 36.44 -99.69
N GLN A 491 -6.95 37.43 -98.84
CA GLN A 491 -7.01 38.84 -99.26
C GLN A 491 -5.65 39.44 -99.60
N ILE A 492 -4.58 38.99 -98.93
CA ILE A 492 -3.22 39.44 -99.24
C ILE A 492 -2.79 38.93 -100.63
N GLU A 493 -3.18 37.71 -101.02
CA GLU A 493 -2.87 37.16 -102.34
C GLU A 493 -3.46 38.01 -103.48
N GLU A 494 -4.75 38.36 -103.41
CA GLU A 494 -5.39 39.18 -104.45
C GLU A 494 -4.74 40.57 -104.62
N ASN A 495 -4.38 41.22 -103.51
CA ASN A 495 -3.75 42.55 -103.56
C ASN A 495 -2.35 42.51 -104.16
N LEU A 496 -1.55 41.48 -103.86
CA LEU A 496 -0.20 41.31 -104.40
C LEU A 496 -0.21 41.11 -105.92
N GLU A 497 -1.17 40.35 -106.47
CA GLU A 497 -1.32 40.16 -107.92
C GLU A 497 -1.67 41.48 -108.62
N GLN A 498 -2.53 42.32 -108.04
CA GLN A 498 -2.88 43.63 -108.59
C GLN A 498 -1.69 44.60 -108.63
N PHE A 499 -0.80 44.56 -107.62
CA PHE A 499 0.38 45.43 -107.61
C PHE A 499 1.39 45.10 -108.71
N ALA A 500 1.58 43.82 -109.03
CA ALA A 500 2.46 43.41 -110.11
C ALA A 500 1.99 43.94 -111.47
N ILE A 501 0.68 43.86 -111.74
CA ILE A 501 0.08 44.40 -112.98
C ILE A 501 0.24 45.93 -113.04
N LEU A 502 -0.01 46.63 -111.94
CA LEU A 502 0.09 48.09 -111.88
C LEU A 502 1.53 48.59 -112.10
N ASN A 503 2.53 47.88 -111.54
CA ASN A 503 3.94 48.22 -111.75
C ASN A 503 4.32 48.15 -113.24
N ASP A 504 3.90 47.09 -113.94
CA ASP A 504 4.13 46.94 -115.37
C ASP A 504 3.41 48.04 -116.18
N GLU A 505 2.18 48.39 -115.81
CA GLU A 505 1.41 49.46 -116.45
C GLU A 505 1.98 50.86 -116.22
N ILE A 506 2.71 51.10 -115.12
CA ILE A 506 3.42 52.36 -114.87
C ILE A 506 4.72 52.43 -115.69
N ARG A 507 5.42 51.30 -115.86
CA ARG A 507 6.72 51.25 -116.55
C ARG A 507 6.60 51.56 -118.04
N ASN A 508 5.55 51.07 -118.69
CA ASN A 508 5.30 51.26 -120.12
C ASN A 508 5.24 52.75 -120.53
N PRO A 509 4.37 53.60 -119.96
CA PRO A 509 4.34 55.02 -120.27
C PRO A 509 5.61 55.76 -119.82
N LEU A 510 6.27 55.33 -118.73
CA LEU A 510 7.56 55.92 -118.34
C LEU A 510 8.65 55.69 -119.38
N GLN A 511 8.74 54.50 -119.98
CA GLN A 511 9.66 54.20 -121.07
C GLN A 511 9.36 55.07 -122.30
N VAL A 512 8.07 55.27 -122.62
CA VAL A 512 7.66 56.16 -123.72
C VAL A 512 8.03 57.62 -123.43
N ILE A 513 7.79 58.11 -122.21
CA ILE A 513 8.19 59.46 -121.77
C ILE A 513 9.71 59.61 -121.87
N GLN A 514 10.48 58.63 -121.41
CA GLN A 514 11.93 58.64 -121.47
C GLN A 514 12.45 58.74 -122.92
N ALA A 515 11.95 57.88 -123.82
CA ALA A 515 12.33 57.88 -125.22
C ALA A 515 11.98 59.19 -125.94
N THR A 516 10.79 59.74 -125.66
CA THR A 516 10.32 61.00 -126.27
C THR A 516 11.18 62.19 -125.83
N VAL A 517 11.60 62.21 -124.57
CA VAL A 517 12.46 63.26 -123.98
C VAL A 517 13.91 63.17 -124.50
N GLU A 518 14.38 61.97 -124.85
CA GLU A 518 15.68 61.76 -125.49
C GLU A 518 15.71 62.24 -126.94
N LEU A 519 14.61 62.06 -127.67
CA LEU A 519 14.55 62.41 -129.10
C LEU A 519 14.37 63.91 -129.36
N ASN A 520 13.64 64.64 -128.52
CA ASN A 520 13.19 66.00 -128.84
C ASN A 520 14.01 67.14 -128.21
N GLY A 521 15.02 66.85 -127.37
CA GLY A 521 16.02 67.84 -126.94
C GLY A 521 15.49 69.12 -126.27
N TYR A 522 14.41 69.04 -125.49
CA TYR A 522 13.84 70.20 -124.80
C TYR A 522 14.77 70.70 -123.68
N ALA A 523 14.73 72.01 -123.38
CA ALA A 523 15.50 72.62 -122.29
C ALA A 523 15.19 71.99 -120.90
N THR A 524 14.03 71.35 -120.74
CA THR A 524 13.60 70.64 -119.52
C THR A 524 13.92 69.14 -119.51
N SER A 525 14.59 68.60 -120.54
CA SER A 525 14.81 67.15 -120.69
C SER A 525 15.56 66.49 -119.53
N ASP A 526 16.57 67.15 -118.95
CA ASP A 526 17.36 66.54 -117.87
C ASP A 526 16.57 66.41 -116.56
N LEU A 527 15.68 67.35 -116.27
CA LEU A 527 14.80 67.28 -115.10
C LEU A 527 13.81 66.11 -115.24
N ILE A 528 13.20 65.93 -116.40
CA ILE A 528 12.24 64.84 -116.66
C ILE A 528 12.94 63.48 -116.67
N LYS A 529 14.12 63.36 -117.28
CA LYS A 529 14.94 62.13 -117.24
C LYS A 529 15.29 61.73 -115.80
N THR A 530 15.61 62.72 -114.97
CA THR A 530 15.91 62.48 -113.55
C THR A 530 14.68 61.95 -112.81
N GLN A 531 13.51 62.54 -113.03
CA GLN A 531 12.26 62.06 -112.41
C GLN A 531 11.84 60.68 -112.90
N VAL A 532 11.95 60.39 -114.21
CA VAL A 532 11.66 59.03 -114.73
C VAL A 532 12.60 57.99 -114.13
N ARG A 533 13.89 58.32 -113.95
CA ARG A 533 14.86 57.42 -113.29
C ARG A 533 14.49 57.18 -111.83
N ILE A 534 14.06 58.22 -111.10
CA ILE A 534 13.60 58.09 -109.72
C ILE A 534 12.37 57.17 -109.65
N ILE A 535 11.39 57.35 -110.54
CA ILE A 535 10.18 56.52 -110.56
C ILE A 535 10.52 55.07 -110.95
N ASN A 536 11.39 54.84 -111.93
CA ASN A 536 11.84 53.48 -112.27
C ASN A 536 12.58 52.80 -111.11
N ASP A 537 13.46 53.49 -110.39
CA ASP A 537 14.13 52.91 -109.22
C ASP A 537 13.13 52.62 -108.08
N LEU A 538 12.08 53.44 -107.92
CA LEU A 538 10.98 53.16 -107.01
C LEU A 538 10.19 51.91 -107.41
N VAL A 539 9.87 51.76 -108.70
CA VAL A 539 9.19 50.55 -109.23
C VAL A 539 10.08 49.31 -109.08
N ASP A 540 11.38 49.40 -109.39
CA ASP A 540 12.34 48.29 -109.22
C ASP A 540 12.48 47.88 -107.74
N ARG A 541 12.38 48.84 -106.81
CA ARG A 541 12.34 48.55 -105.38
C ARG A 541 11.04 47.84 -104.97
N LEU A 542 9.90 48.21 -105.55
CA LEU A 542 8.62 47.54 -105.33
C LEU A 542 8.65 46.08 -105.85
N ASP A 543 9.20 45.84 -107.04
CA ASP A 543 9.34 44.48 -107.59
C ASP A 543 10.26 43.58 -106.74
N ARG A 544 11.36 44.15 -106.21
CA ARG A 544 12.21 43.41 -105.26
C ARG A 544 11.45 43.05 -103.98
N GLY A 545 10.63 43.97 -103.47
CA GLY A 545 9.74 43.71 -102.33
C GLY A 545 8.68 42.64 -102.62
N TYR A 546 8.17 42.56 -103.86
CA TYR A 546 7.27 41.50 -104.31
C TYR A 546 7.95 40.12 -104.29
N VAL A 547 9.15 39.99 -104.85
CA VAL A 547 9.90 38.72 -104.88
C VAL A 547 10.28 38.24 -103.48
N GLU A 548 10.60 39.15 -102.56
CA GLU A 548 10.80 38.80 -101.15
C GLU A 548 9.50 38.32 -100.49
N SER A 549 8.37 38.97 -100.78
CA SER A 549 7.05 38.57 -100.29
C SER A 549 6.62 37.21 -100.84
N GLU A 550 6.99 36.87 -102.08
CA GLU A 550 6.71 35.58 -102.70
C GLU A 550 7.47 34.42 -102.01
N LYS A 551 8.74 34.62 -101.66
CA LYS A 551 9.54 33.62 -100.93
C LYS A 551 9.02 33.37 -99.52
N VAL A 552 8.57 34.42 -98.84
CA VAL A 552 7.92 34.32 -97.51
C VAL A 552 6.60 33.56 -97.63
N ARG A 553 5.81 33.81 -98.68
CA ARG A 553 4.56 33.09 -98.98
C ARG A 553 4.79 31.58 -99.14
N ASP A 554 5.75 31.19 -99.97
CA ASP A 554 6.01 29.77 -100.26
C ASP A 554 6.57 29.03 -99.02
N PHE A 555 7.34 29.73 -98.18
CA PHE A 555 7.80 29.22 -96.89
C PHE A 555 6.62 28.93 -95.94
N LEU A 556 5.66 29.84 -95.86
CA LEU A 556 4.47 29.71 -95.00
C LEU A 556 3.52 28.60 -95.49
N LYS A 557 3.25 28.50 -96.79
CA LYS A 557 2.44 27.41 -97.36
C LYS A 557 3.04 26.03 -97.03
N LYS A 558 4.36 25.90 -97.12
CA LYS A 558 5.08 24.64 -96.87
C LYS A 558 5.12 24.21 -95.39
N HIS A 559 5.19 25.15 -94.46
CA HIS A 559 5.36 24.83 -93.02
C HIS A 559 4.07 24.89 -92.21
N TYR A 560 3.07 25.67 -92.66
CA TYR A 560 1.82 25.86 -91.92
C TYR A 560 0.58 25.30 -92.65
N GLY A 561 0.72 24.79 -93.88
CA GLY A 561 -0.38 24.13 -94.60
C GLY A 561 -1.57 25.04 -94.97
N ILE A 562 -1.41 26.36 -94.86
CA ILE A 562 -2.46 27.34 -95.12
C ILE A 562 -2.54 27.58 -96.63
N GLY A 563 -3.67 27.24 -97.27
CA GLY A 563 -3.94 27.49 -98.69
C GLY A 563 -4.41 26.30 -99.53
N GLU A 564 -4.39 25.06 -99.02
CA GLU A 564 -5.04 23.93 -99.70
C GLU A 564 -6.55 23.89 -99.40
N GLN A 565 -7.33 24.76 -100.04
CA GLN A 565 -8.75 24.46 -100.22
C GLN A 565 -8.92 23.45 -101.36
N LYS A 566 -9.36 22.25 -100.97
CA LYS A 566 -9.90 21.19 -101.82
C LYS A 566 -10.82 21.78 -102.91
N LYS A 567 -10.40 21.74 -104.18
CA LYS A 567 -11.32 21.72 -105.31
C LYS A 567 -12.17 20.45 -105.20
N ILE A 568 -13.35 20.58 -104.62
CA ILE A 568 -14.43 19.60 -104.77
C ILE A 568 -14.84 19.65 -106.25
N ARG A 569 -14.67 18.52 -106.94
CA ARG A 569 -15.16 18.27 -108.30
C ARG A 569 -16.68 18.46 -108.32
N ASP A 570 -17.16 19.33 -109.19
CA ASP A 570 -18.44 19.12 -109.86
C ASP A 570 -18.15 18.70 -111.32
N SER A 571 -18.79 17.59 -111.72
CA SER A 571 -18.64 16.76 -112.93
C SER A 571 -17.41 15.87 -113.06
#